data_AF-A0A963V9J0-F1
#
_entry.id   AF-A0A963V9J0-F1
#
_cell.length_a   1.000
_cell.length_b   1.000
_cell.length_c   1.000
_cell.angle_alpha   90.00
_cell.angle_beta   90.00
_cell.angle_gamma   90.00
#
_symmetry.space_group_name_H-M   'P 1'
#
loop_
_entity.id
_entity.type
_entity.pdbx_description
1 polymer ?
#
loop_
_entity_poly.entity_id
_entity_poly.type
_entity_poly.pdbx_seq_one_letter_code
_entity_poly.pdbx_strand_id
1 'polypeptide(L)'
;LLRRLQPPGWAPGGDWAYALGCDGLGRDILSRIIYGARISIFIGLAVIFLATGVGILAGLAAGYFRGWVDVVISRVVDILLGFPYLIFAIG
;
A
#
# COMPACT_ATOMS: atom_id res chain seq x y z
N LEU A 1 3.04 32.80 8.02
CA LEU A 1 3.61 33.03 6.66
C LEU A 1 5.12 32.76 6.57
N LEU A 2 5.88 32.99 7.65
CA LEU A 2 7.35 32.92 7.70
C LEU A 2 8.01 31.55 7.47
N ARG A 3 7.27 30.44 7.40
CA ARG A 3 7.81 29.06 7.32
C ARG A 3 7.33 28.26 6.12
N ARG A 4 6.76 28.92 5.11
CA ARG A 4 6.36 28.25 3.86
C ARG A 4 7.62 27.81 3.11
N LEU A 5 7.61 26.58 2.59
CA LEU A 5 8.73 26.03 1.82
C LEU A 5 10.07 26.08 2.58
N GLN A 6 10.02 25.95 3.91
CA GLN A 6 11.23 25.91 4.72
C GLN A 6 12.06 24.69 4.33
N PRO A 7 13.36 24.85 4.03
CA PRO A 7 14.22 23.75 3.61
C PRO A 7 14.37 22.73 4.75
N PRO A 8 14.69 21.47 4.42
CA PRO A 8 14.86 20.43 5.42
C PRO A 8 15.99 20.77 6.40
N GLY A 9 15.94 20.23 7.61
CA GLY A 9 16.87 20.58 8.70
C GLY A 9 18.36 20.37 8.39
N TRP A 10 18.69 19.50 7.43
CA TRP A 10 20.06 19.26 6.97
C TRP A 10 20.55 20.24 5.88
N ALA A 11 19.68 21.06 5.32
CA ALA A 11 20.02 22.05 4.31
C ALA A 11 20.37 23.41 4.94
N PRO A 12 21.20 24.24 4.28
CA PRO A 12 21.52 25.58 4.76
C PRO A 12 20.26 26.42 4.97
N GLY A 13 20.08 26.99 6.18
CA GLY A 13 18.87 27.73 6.57
C GLY A 13 17.68 26.85 6.99
N GLY A 14 17.88 25.53 7.11
CA GLY A 14 16.92 24.58 7.66
C GLY A 14 16.86 24.58 9.18
N ASP A 15 15.75 24.07 9.72
CA ASP A 15 15.51 23.92 11.15
C ASP A 15 15.22 22.45 11.45
N TRP A 16 15.91 21.86 12.42
CA TRP A 16 15.70 20.46 12.83
C TRP A 16 14.31 20.20 13.42
N ALA A 17 13.60 21.25 13.86
CA ALA A 17 12.18 21.15 14.20
C ALA A 17 11.30 20.76 12.99
N TYR A 18 11.80 21.01 11.76
CA TYR A 18 11.21 20.60 10.49
C TYR A 18 12.23 19.77 9.73
N ALA A 19 12.52 18.57 10.23
CA ALA A 19 13.57 17.72 9.65
C ALA A 19 13.40 17.52 8.13
N LEU A 20 12.18 17.26 7.66
CA LEU A 20 11.85 17.15 6.21
C LEU A 20 11.39 18.48 5.57
N GLY A 21 11.38 19.57 6.33
CA GLY A 21 10.92 20.89 5.89
C GLY A 21 9.40 21.07 5.99
N CYS A 22 8.93 22.20 5.44
CA CYS A 22 7.53 22.60 5.45
C CYS A 22 6.93 22.63 4.05
N ASP A 23 5.63 22.34 3.95
CA ASP A 23 4.88 22.51 2.69
C ASP A 23 4.61 24.00 2.35
N GLY A 24 3.95 24.24 1.22
CA GLY A 24 3.58 25.59 0.76
C GLY A 24 2.62 26.35 1.69
N LEU A 25 2.02 25.67 2.67
CA LEU A 25 1.16 26.26 3.71
C LEU A 25 1.92 26.45 5.04
N GLY A 26 3.15 25.96 5.16
CA GLY A 26 3.97 26.02 6.37
C GLY A 26 3.72 24.87 7.35
N ARG A 27 3.17 23.74 6.89
CA ARG A 27 2.93 22.55 7.71
C ARG A 27 4.14 21.61 7.64
N ASP A 28 4.47 20.99 8.77
CA ASP A 28 5.56 20.01 8.87
C ASP A 28 5.26 18.77 8.02
N ILE A 29 6.17 18.48 7.07
CA ILE A 29 6.06 17.34 6.16
C ILE A 29 6.26 16.03 6.92
N LEU A 30 7.19 15.99 7.88
CA LEU A 30 7.50 14.77 8.62
C LEU A 30 6.32 14.29 9.44
N SER A 31 5.70 15.18 10.22
CA SER A 31 4.49 14.86 10.98
C SER A 31 3.39 14.34 10.06
N ARG A 32 3.16 14.99 8.91
CA ARG A 32 2.12 14.53 7.95
C ARG A 32 2.40 13.11 7.43
N ILE A 33 3.65 12.79 7.12
CA ILE A 33 4.04 11.44 6.70
C ILE A 33 3.79 10.45 7.82
N ILE A 34 4.23 10.72 9.05
CA ILE A 34 4.03 9.82 10.19
C ILE A 34 2.54 9.57 10.46
N TYR A 35 1.72 10.61 10.42
CA TYR A 35 0.28 10.46 10.61
C TYR A 35 -0.39 9.70 9.46
N GLY A 36 -0.01 9.96 8.20
CA GLY A 36 -0.53 9.23 7.04
C GLY A 36 -0.07 7.77 6.95
N ALA A 37 1.16 7.49 7.40
CA ALA A 37 1.75 6.16 7.39
C ALA A 37 1.00 5.19 8.30
N ARG A 38 0.45 5.65 9.43
CA ARG A 38 -0.34 4.81 10.36
C ARG A 38 -1.51 4.12 9.66
N ILE A 39 -2.27 4.89 8.89
CA ILE A 39 -3.43 4.39 8.15
C ILE A 39 -2.96 3.47 7.01
N SER A 40 -1.92 3.87 6.29
CA SER A 40 -1.37 3.09 5.17
C SER A 40 -0.87 1.71 5.61
N ILE A 41 -0.12 1.66 6.72
CA ILE A 41 0.40 0.40 7.30
C ILE A 41 -0.76 -0.46 7.79
N PHE A 42 -1.73 0.13 8.49
CA PHE A 42 -2.89 -0.61 9.00
C PHE A 42 -3.69 -1.27 7.87
N ILE A 43 -4.03 -0.50 6.83
CA ILE A 43 -4.79 -1.01 5.68
C ILE A 43 -3.97 -2.08 4.95
N GLY A 44 -2.68 -1.83 4.71
CA GLY A 44 -1.80 -2.79 4.05
C GLY A 44 -1.77 -4.14 4.77
N LEU A 45 -1.58 -4.13 6.09
CA LEU A 45 -1.60 -5.34 6.90
C LEU A 45 -2.97 -6.03 6.88
N ALA A 46 -4.06 -5.28 7.06
CA ALA A 46 -5.42 -5.83 7.07
C ALA A 46 -5.76 -6.55 5.76
N VAL A 47 -5.42 -5.93 4.61
CA VAL A 47 -5.65 -6.50 3.28
C VAL A 47 -4.80 -7.77 3.08
N ILE A 48 -3.54 -7.76 3.49
CA ILE A 48 -2.66 -8.94 3.39
C ILE A 48 -3.24 -10.11 4.18
N PHE A 49 -3.66 -9.90 5.44
CA PHE A 49 -4.23 -10.97 6.25
C PHE A 49 -5.53 -11.51 5.66
N LEU A 50 -6.41 -10.63 5.18
CA LEU A 50 -7.66 -11.04 4.53
C LEU A 50 -7.41 -11.83 3.25
N ALA A 51 -6.60 -11.28 2.33
CA ALA A 51 -6.30 -11.93 1.06
C ALA A 51 -5.58 -13.27 1.26
N THR A 52 -4.62 -13.32 2.18
CA THR A 52 -3.89 -14.55 2.50
C THR A 52 -4.82 -15.57 3.15
N GLY A 53 -5.68 -15.16 4.09
CA GLY A 53 -6.66 -16.05 4.71
C GLY A 53 -7.62 -16.66 3.70
N VAL A 54 -8.19 -15.83 2.82
CA VAL A 54 -9.08 -16.31 1.74
C VAL A 54 -8.33 -17.22 0.77
N GLY A 55 -7.12 -16.84 0.36
CA GLY A 55 -6.28 -17.63 -0.54
C GLY A 55 -5.92 -19.00 0.04
N ILE A 56 -5.56 -19.07 1.32
CA ILE A 56 -5.27 -20.33 2.01
C ILE A 56 -6.52 -21.21 2.04
N LEU A 57 -7.68 -20.67 2.44
CA LEU A 57 -8.93 -21.44 2.49
C LEU A 57 -9.33 -21.98 1.11
N ALA A 58 -9.22 -21.14 0.07
CA ALA A 58 -9.50 -21.56 -1.30
C ALA A 58 -8.50 -22.62 -1.78
N GLY A 59 -7.20 -22.45 -1.52
CA GLY A 59 -6.17 -23.41 -1.90
C GLY A 59 -6.33 -24.75 -1.18
N LEU A 60 -6.68 -24.73 0.11
CA LEU A 60 -7.00 -25.95 0.86
C LEU A 60 -8.24 -26.65 0.31
N ALA A 61 -9.29 -25.91 -0.04
CA ALA A 61 -10.49 -26.48 -0.64
C ALA A 61 -10.18 -27.15 -2.00
N ALA A 62 -9.40 -26.47 -2.86
CA ALA A 62 -8.94 -27.04 -4.13
C ALA A 62 -8.14 -28.34 -3.91
N GLY A 63 -7.17 -28.31 -2.98
CA GLY A 63 -6.30 -29.45 -2.69
C GLY A 63 -7.01 -30.64 -2.02
N TYR A 64 -8.00 -30.38 -1.16
CA TYR A 64 -8.71 -31.42 -0.40
C TYR A 64 -9.79 -32.11 -1.23
N PHE A 65 -10.70 -31.35 -1.83
CA PHE A 65 -11.83 -31.92 -2.56
C PHE A 65 -11.42 -32.52 -3.92
N ARG A 66 -10.36 -31.97 -4.55
CA ARG A 66 -9.88 -32.35 -5.89
C ARG A 66 -10.99 -32.33 -6.96
N GLY A 67 -10.64 -32.57 -8.22
CA GLY A 67 -11.61 -32.63 -9.32
C GLY A 67 -12.19 -31.25 -9.68
N TRP A 68 -13.53 -31.13 -9.75
CA TRP A 68 -14.18 -29.93 -10.29
C TRP A 68 -13.95 -28.67 -9.44
N VAL A 69 -13.84 -28.79 -8.12
CA VAL A 69 -13.58 -27.66 -7.22
C VAL A 69 -12.19 -27.07 -7.49
N ASP A 70 -11.19 -27.92 -7.65
CA ASP A 70 -9.83 -27.52 -8.01
C ASP A 70 -9.80 -26.82 -9.38
N VAL A 71 -10.49 -27.38 -10.37
CA VAL A 71 -10.58 -26.77 -11.71
C VAL A 71 -11.21 -25.38 -11.62
N VAL A 72 -12.34 -25.21 -10.94
CA VAL A 72 -13.02 -23.89 -10.86
C VAL A 72 -12.12 -22.86 -10.17
N ILE A 73 -11.53 -23.21 -9.03
CA ILE A 73 -10.68 -22.30 -8.26
C ILE A 73 -9.44 -21.90 -9.07
N SER A 74 -8.76 -22.89 -9.66
CA SER A 74 -7.59 -22.66 -10.49
C SER A 74 -7.91 -21.82 -11.72
N ARG A 75 -9.07 -22.02 -12.37
CA ARG A 75 -9.49 -21.19 -13.51
C ARG A 75 -9.77 -19.74 -13.14
N VAL A 76 -10.38 -19.49 -12.00
CA VAL A 76 -10.58 -18.11 -11.52
C VAL A 76 -9.22 -17.44 -11.29
N VAL A 77 -8.29 -18.14 -10.65
CA VAL A 77 -6.93 -17.62 -10.41
C VAL A 77 -6.20 -17.36 -11.73
N ASP A 78 -6.25 -18.29 -12.69
CA ASP A 78 -5.65 -18.14 -14.02
C ASP A 78 -6.20 -16.91 -14.75
N ILE A 79 -7.52 -16.66 -14.67
CA ILE A 79 -8.15 -15.48 -15.29
C ILE A 79 -7.66 -14.20 -14.62
N LEU A 80 -7.62 -14.16 -13.28
CA LEU A 80 -7.15 -12.99 -12.53
C LEU A 80 -5.68 -12.67 -12.82
N LEU A 81 -4.82 -13.68 -12.88
CA LEU A 81 -3.40 -13.54 -13.18
C LEU A 81 -3.11 -13.33 -14.67
N GLY A 82 -4.01 -13.77 -15.54
CA GLY A 82 -3.91 -13.62 -16.99
C GLY A 82 -4.10 -12.17 -17.46
N PHE A 83 -4.74 -11.33 -16.65
CA PHE A 83 -4.83 -9.91 -16.93
C PHE A 83 -3.49 -9.19 -16.64
N PRO A 84 -2.82 -8.64 -17.66
CA PRO A 84 -1.61 -7.88 -17.44
C PRO A 84 -1.96 -6.59 -16.70
N TYR A 85 -1.51 -6.49 -15.44
CA TYR A 85 -1.71 -5.30 -14.60
C TYR A 85 -1.30 -4.00 -15.31
N LEU A 86 -0.24 -4.07 -16.14
CA LEU A 86 0.24 -2.94 -16.92
C LEU A 86 -0.82 -2.34 -17.85
N ILE A 87 -1.70 -3.16 -18.45
CA ILE A 87 -2.72 -2.65 -19.37
C ILE A 87 -3.76 -1.82 -18.61
N PHE A 88 -4.13 -2.22 -17.39
CA PHE A 88 -5.07 -1.47 -16.56
C PHE A 88 -4.46 -0.19 -15.95
N ALA A 89 -3.14 -0.18 -15.69
CA ALA A 89 -2.46 0.97 -15.09
C ALA A 89 -2.18 2.12 -16.08
N ILE A 90 -2.19 1.83 -17.38
CA ILE A 90 -1.89 2.80 -18.46
C ILE A 90 -3.18 3.40 -19.06
N GLY A 91 -4.35 2.87 -18.71
CA GLY A 91 -5.67 3.35 -19.14
C GLY A 91 -6.22 4.52 -18.33
#